data_AF-A0A402CL41-F1
#
_entry.id   AF-A0A402CL41-F1
#
_cell.length_a   1.000
_cell.length_b   1.000
_cell.length_c   1.000
_cell.angle_alpha   90.00
_cell.angle_beta   90.00
_cell.angle_gamma   90.00
#
_symmetry.space_group_name_H-M   'P 1'
#
loop_
_entity.id
_entity.type
_entity.pdbx_description
1 polymer ?
#
loop_
_entity_poly.entity_id
_entity_poly.type
_entity_poly.pdbx_seq_one_letter_code
_entity_poly.pdbx_strand_id
1 'polypeptide(L)'
;MLTGKGRKTRHVPLGDNTAALLNAYLTEHGLDKPGHDDHPLFTNQHRNKLSRGGIAWIIGKYQTRAGDQELADADLSPHVLRHSKAMHLYEAGVPLPYIRDILGHVDLATTEIYARASTEAKRKVLEATYTEIVTDELPEWNHDTGLLKWLASL
;
A
#
# COMPACT_ATOMS: atom_id res chain seq x y z
N MET A 1 18.56 4.21 2.32
CA MET A 1 18.76 3.10 1.36
C MET A 1 18.32 1.81 2.05
N LEU A 2 17.33 1.08 1.53
CA LEU A 2 16.77 -0.12 2.19
C LEU A 2 17.15 -1.40 1.45
N THR A 3 17.87 -2.31 2.12
CA THR A 3 18.22 -3.62 1.56
C THR A 3 17.15 -4.64 1.95
N GLY A 4 16.46 -5.19 0.95
CA GLY A 4 15.40 -6.19 1.11
C GLY A 4 15.87 -7.62 0.86
N LYS A 5 14.90 -8.55 0.79
CA LYS A 5 15.13 -9.95 0.42
C LYS A 5 15.85 -10.02 -0.95
N GLY A 6 16.87 -10.87 -1.05
CA GLY A 6 17.68 -11.01 -2.26
C GLY A 6 18.74 -9.92 -2.46
N ARG A 7 19.13 -9.20 -1.39
CA ARG A 7 20.12 -8.09 -1.43
C ARG A 7 19.75 -6.95 -2.37
N LYS A 8 18.47 -6.86 -2.76
CA LYS A 8 17.96 -5.77 -3.60
C LYS A 8 17.85 -4.51 -2.76
N THR A 9 18.36 -3.42 -3.29
CA THR A 9 18.37 -2.15 -2.59
C THR A 9 17.38 -1.18 -3.23
N ARG A 10 16.68 -0.40 -2.41
CA ARG A 10 15.66 0.55 -2.89
C ARG A 10 15.67 1.86 -2.13
N HIS A 11 15.19 2.89 -2.81
CA HIS A 11 14.90 4.19 -2.23
C HIS A 11 13.39 4.26 -1.98
N VAL A 12 13.01 4.50 -0.73
CA VAL A 12 11.61 4.69 -0.34
C VAL A 12 11.49 6.13 0.12
N PRO A 13 10.71 6.98 -0.58
CA PRO A 13 10.49 8.35 -0.14
C PRO A 13 9.72 8.32 1.18
N LEU A 14 10.17 9.15 2.12
CA LEU A 14 9.44 9.41 3.36
C LEU A 14 8.60 10.68 3.15
N GLY A 15 7.34 10.66 3.56
CA GLY A 15 6.53 11.87 3.59
C GLY A 15 6.99 12.80 4.71
N ASP A 16 6.73 14.10 4.58
CA ASP A 16 7.25 15.13 5.48
C ASP A 16 6.90 14.85 6.94
N ASN A 17 5.66 14.42 7.23
CA ASN A 17 5.24 14.07 8.59
C ASN A 17 6.06 12.88 9.15
N THR A 18 6.31 11.84 8.34
CA THR A 18 7.12 10.70 8.76
C THR A 18 8.58 11.09 8.97
N ALA A 19 9.12 11.96 8.11
CA ALA A 19 10.47 12.48 8.27
C ALA A 19 10.60 13.32 9.54
N ALA A 20 9.62 14.17 9.85
CA ALA A 20 9.58 14.95 11.08
C ALA A 20 9.56 14.07 12.34
N LEU A 21 8.68 13.06 12.38
CA LEU A 21 8.60 12.10 13.49
C LEU A 21 9.90 11.31 13.65
N LEU A 22 10.52 10.89 12.55
CA LEU A 22 11.79 10.16 12.58
C LEU A 22 12.92 11.05 13.09
N ASN A 23 12.99 12.31 12.68
CA ASN A 23 14.00 13.25 13.16
C ASN A 23 13.85 13.49 14.67
N ALA A 24 12.62 13.72 15.16
CA ALA A 24 12.36 13.86 16.59
C ALA A 24 12.82 12.63 17.38
N TYR A 25 12.53 11.43 16.86
CA TYR A 25 12.98 10.17 17.45
C TYR A 25 14.51 10.05 17.49
N LEU A 26 15.20 10.40 16.39
CA LEU A 26 16.66 10.38 16.32
C LEU A 26 17.28 11.31 17.37
N THR A 27 16.77 12.54 17.50
CA THR A 27 17.23 13.51 18.50
C THR A 27 16.98 13.02 19.92
N GLU A 28 15.79 12.50 20.22
CA GLU A 28 15.42 11.98 21.55
C GLU A 28 16.36 10.85 22.00
N HIS A 29 16.76 9.99 21.06
CA HIS A 29 17.65 8.87 21.35
C HIS A 29 19.14 9.16 21.10
N GLY A 30 19.49 10.38 20.69
CA GLY A 30 20.87 10.80 20.39
C GLY A 30 21.52 10.07 19.22
N LEU A 31 20.71 9.51 18.32
CA LEU A 31 21.16 8.75 17.13
C LEU A 31 21.58 9.66 15.97
N ASP A 32 21.36 10.96 16.11
CA ASP A 32 21.82 12.02 15.19
C ASP A 32 23.30 12.40 15.40
N LYS A 33 23.96 11.80 16.40
CA LYS A 33 25.38 12.03 16.73
C LYS A 33 26.31 11.02 16.03
N PRO A 34 27.58 11.40 15.76
CA PRO A 34 28.57 10.48 15.21
C PRO A 34 28.77 9.24 16.08
N GLY A 35 29.04 8.10 15.43
CA GLY A 35 29.33 6.83 16.11
C GLY A 35 28.14 5.87 16.25
N HIS A 36 27.00 6.20 15.62
CA HIS A 36 25.78 5.38 15.67
C HIS A 36 25.38 4.76 14.32
N ASP A 37 26.24 4.80 13.31
CA ASP A 37 25.92 4.33 11.95
C ASP A 37 25.56 2.83 11.91
N ASP A 38 26.18 2.03 12.77
CA ASP A 38 25.93 0.59 12.90
C ASP A 38 24.83 0.24 13.93
N HIS A 39 24.27 1.23 14.62
CA HIS A 39 23.23 0.99 15.62
C HIS A 39 21.88 0.68 14.95
N PRO A 40 21.11 -0.27 15.49
CA PRO A 40 19.74 -0.47 15.04
C PRO A 40 18.92 0.80 15.32
N LEU A 41 18.32 1.35 14.27
CA LEU A 41 17.47 2.55 14.37
C LEU A 41 16.37 2.38 15.43
N PHE A 42 15.70 1.22 15.47
CA PHE A 42 14.67 0.92 16.45
C PHE A 42 15.13 -0.20 17.39
N THR A 43 15.09 0.07 18.69
CA THR A 43 15.47 -0.88 19.74
C THR A 43 14.32 -1.24 20.67
N ASN A 44 14.42 -2.42 21.29
CA ASN A 44 13.58 -2.78 22.42
C ASN A 44 14.06 -2.12 23.74
N GLN A 45 13.37 -2.38 24.85
CA GLN A 45 13.72 -1.87 26.18
C GLN A 45 15.13 -2.26 26.66
N HIS A 46 15.71 -3.33 26.11
CA HIS A 46 17.06 -3.80 26.41
C HIS A 46 18.11 -3.27 25.41
N ARG A 47 17.77 -2.26 24.60
CA ARG A 47 18.62 -1.66 23.54
C ARG A 47 19.06 -2.63 22.44
N ASN A 48 18.40 -3.78 22.31
CA ASN A 48 18.63 -4.70 21.21
C ASN A 48 17.74 -4.37 20.01
N LYS A 49 18.16 -4.77 18.81
CA LYS A 49 17.37 -4.60 17.58
C LYS A 49 15.95 -5.13 17.76
N LEU A 50 14.97 -4.32 17.36
CA LEU A 50 13.57 -4.69 17.45
C LEU A 50 13.28 -5.97 16.62
N SER A 51 12.66 -6.96 17.25
CA SER A 51 12.32 -8.23 16.62
C SER A 51 10.97 -8.16 15.89
N ARG A 52 10.68 -9.14 15.02
CA ARG A 52 9.38 -9.25 14.36
C ARG A 52 8.22 -9.39 15.35
N GLY A 53 8.41 -10.22 16.39
CA GLY A 53 7.43 -10.37 17.47
C GLY A 53 7.24 -9.07 18.27
N GLY A 54 8.32 -8.31 18.49
CA GLY A 54 8.24 -6.99 19.11
C GLY A 54 7.41 -5.99 18.30
N ILE A 55 7.58 -5.97 16.97
CA ILE A 55 6.76 -5.15 16.07
C ILE A 55 5.29 -5.57 16.14
N ALA A 56 5.00 -6.87 16.08
CA ALA A 56 3.63 -7.38 16.19
C ALA A 56 2.97 -6.98 17.53
N TRP A 57 3.71 -7.10 18.63
CA TRP A 57 3.24 -6.64 19.94
C TRP A 57 2.97 -5.14 19.99
N ILE A 58 3.85 -4.31 19.39
CA ILE A 58 3.64 -2.86 19.31
C ILE A 58 2.36 -2.54 18.52
N ILE A 59 2.13 -3.21 17.40
CA ILE A 59 0.91 -3.04 16.60
C ILE A 59 -0.31 -3.38 17.44
N GLY A 60 -0.34 -4.56 18.09
CA GLY A 60 -1.45 -4.96 18.97
C GLY A 60 -1.68 -3.98 20.12
N LYS A 61 -0.60 -3.46 20.75
CA LYS A 61 -0.70 -2.44 21.79
C LYS A 61 -1.41 -1.17 21.29
N TYR A 62 -1.07 -0.68 20.10
CA TYR A 62 -1.69 0.52 19.55
C TYR A 62 -3.09 0.26 18.97
N GLN A 63 -3.37 -0.96 18.50
CA GLN A 63 -4.71 -1.40 18.13
C GLN A 63 -5.67 -1.33 19.32
N THR A 64 -5.30 -1.91 20.46
CA THR A 64 -6.11 -1.81 21.70
C THR A 64 -6.26 -0.36 22.16
N ARG A 65 -5.19 0.45 22.06
CA ARG A 65 -5.20 1.85 22.50
C ARG A 65 -6.05 2.76 21.61
N ALA A 66 -6.22 2.42 20.33
CA ALA A 66 -7.05 3.20 19.42
C ALA A 66 -8.52 3.23 19.86
N GLY A 67 -9.00 2.19 20.55
CA GLY A 67 -10.36 2.13 21.07
C GLY A 67 -11.45 2.04 19.99
N ASP A 68 -11.06 1.66 18.78
CA ASP A 68 -11.94 1.50 17.62
C ASP A 68 -12.41 0.04 17.54
N GLN A 69 -13.73 -0.14 17.48
CA GLN A 69 -14.35 -1.47 17.48
C GLN A 69 -14.09 -2.24 16.17
N GLU A 70 -14.02 -1.55 15.03
CA GLU A 70 -13.71 -2.20 13.75
C GLU A 70 -12.25 -2.64 13.70
N LEU A 71 -11.36 -1.84 14.29
CA LEU A 71 -9.95 -2.23 14.43
C LEU A 71 -9.75 -3.32 15.48
N ALA A 72 -10.58 -3.41 16.52
CA ALA A 72 -10.41 -4.40 17.58
C ALA A 72 -10.48 -5.85 17.06
N ASP A 73 -11.37 -6.11 16.09
CA ASP A 73 -11.58 -7.44 15.50
C ASP A 73 -10.66 -7.73 14.29
N ALA A 74 -9.89 -6.74 13.84
CA ALA A 74 -9.01 -6.87 12.68
C ALA A 74 -7.71 -7.64 13.00
N ASP A 75 -7.29 -8.54 12.11
CA ASP A 75 -5.97 -9.18 12.19
C ASP A 75 -4.89 -8.23 11.65
N LEU A 76 -4.43 -7.31 12.51
CA LEU A 76 -3.43 -6.32 12.13
C LEU A 76 -2.01 -6.90 12.13
N SER A 77 -1.39 -6.88 10.96
CA SER A 77 0.02 -7.24 10.77
C SER A 77 0.76 -6.22 9.92
N PRO A 78 2.10 -6.21 9.93
CA PRO A 78 2.88 -5.36 9.03
C PRO A 78 2.53 -5.55 7.54
N HIS A 79 2.09 -6.76 7.16
CA HIS A 79 1.66 -7.06 5.79
C HIS A 79 0.33 -6.41 5.45
N VAL A 80 -0.63 -6.41 6.38
CA VAL A 80 -1.93 -5.72 6.22
C VAL A 80 -1.71 -4.21 6.11
N LEU A 81 -0.95 -3.60 7.03
CA LEU A 81 -0.64 -2.16 6.98
C LEU A 81 0.03 -1.75 5.67
N ARG A 82 0.93 -2.60 5.16
CA ARG A 82 1.60 -2.39 3.87
C ARG A 82 0.61 -2.45 2.70
N HIS A 83 -0.35 -3.38 2.73
CA HIS A 83 -1.39 -3.45 1.70
C HIS A 83 -2.32 -2.23 1.76
N SER A 84 -2.78 -1.82 2.95
CA SER A 84 -3.59 -0.61 3.11
C SER A 84 -2.88 0.64 2.58
N LYS A 85 -1.57 0.80 2.86
CA LYS A 85 -0.79 1.91 2.29
C LYS A 85 -0.70 1.84 0.77
N ALA A 86 -0.60 0.64 0.19
CA ALA A 86 -0.60 0.46 -1.25
C ALA A 86 -1.94 0.91 -1.87
N MET A 87 -3.05 0.50 -1.25
CA MET A 87 -4.40 0.89 -1.68
C MET A 87 -4.60 2.40 -1.59
N HIS A 88 -4.19 3.05 -0.50
CA HIS A 88 -4.27 4.52 -0.40
C HIS A 88 -3.46 5.25 -1.47
N LEU A 89 -2.25 4.76 -1.81
CA LEU A 89 -1.46 5.35 -2.91
C LEU A 89 -2.16 5.15 -4.25
N TYR A 90 -2.77 3.98 -4.43
CA TYR A 90 -3.49 3.63 -5.63
C TYR A 90 -4.76 4.48 -5.82
N GLU A 91 -5.56 4.65 -4.77
CA GLU A 91 -6.75 5.51 -4.74
C GLU A 91 -6.40 7.00 -4.95
N ALA A 92 -5.23 7.44 -4.47
CA ALA A 92 -4.69 8.77 -4.76
C ALA A 92 -4.19 8.94 -6.21
N GLY A 93 -4.33 7.92 -7.06
CA GLY A 93 -3.97 7.97 -8.48
C GLY A 93 -2.48 7.77 -8.77
N VAL A 94 -1.68 7.30 -7.80
CA VAL A 94 -0.26 7.02 -8.04
C VAL A 94 -0.13 5.84 -9.02
N PRO A 95 0.64 5.96 -10.11
CA PRO A 95 0.70 4.89 -11.09
C PRO A 95 1.33 3.62 -10.48
N LEU A 96 0.76 2.45 -10.83
CA LEU A 96 1.17 1.14 -10.29
C LEU A 96 2.68 0.85 -10.36
N PRO A 97 3.42 1.23 -11.42
CA PRO A 97 4.88 1.05 -11.44
C PRO A 97 5.57 1.73 -10.26
N TYR A 98 5.15 2.93 -9.87
CA TYR A 98 5.73 3.66 -8.75
C TYR A 98 5.36 3.03 -7.40
N ILE A 99 4.10 2.60 -7.23
CA ILE A 99 3.67 1.89 -6.01
C ILE A 99 4.49 0.61 -5.81
N ARG A 100 4.70 -0.15 -6.90
CA ARG A 100 5.52 -1.37 -6.89
C ARG A 100 6.97 -1.08 -6.49
N ASP A 101 7.54 0.02 -6.95
CA ASP A 101 8.93 0.38 -6.64
C ASP A 101 9.09 0.86 -5.18
N ILE A 102 8.15 1.67 -4.68
CA ILE A 102 8.10 2.14 -3.29
C ILE A 102 7.95 0.95 -2.33
N LEU A 103 7.02 0.04 -2.61
CA LEU A 103 6.78 -1.09 -1.73
C LEU A 103 7.88 -2.15 -1.90
N GLY A 104 8.33 -2.38 -3.13
CA GLY A 104 9.29 -3.41 -3.51
C GLY A 104 8.57 -4.71 -3.83
N HIS A 105 8.53 -5.04 -5.14
CA HIS A 105 8.05 -6.29 -5.78
C HIS A 105 7.02 -7.05 -4.95
N VAL A 106 5.88 -6.42 -4.64
CA VAL A 106 4.74 -7.16 -4.08
C VAL A 106 4.36 -8.23 -5.12
N ASP A 107 4.18 -9.46 -4.65
CA ASP A 107 3.94 -10.67 -5.44
C ASP A 107 3.04 -10.42 -6.65
N LEU A 108 3.29 -11.10 -7.78
CA LEU A 108 2.53 -10.87 -9.02
C LEU A 108 1.01 -11.07 -8.80
N ALA A 109 0.65 -11.94 -7.85
CA ALA A 109 -0.71 -12.18 -7.39
C ALA A 109 -1.42 -10.92 -6.84
N THR A 110 -0.68 -9.93 -6.34
CA THR A 110 -1.24 -8.66 -5.84
C THR A 110 -1.34 -7.59 -6.93
N THR A 111 -0.62 -7.75 -8.04
CA THR A 111 -0.71 -6.84 -9.19
C THR A 111 -2.09 -6.94 -9.86
N GLU A 112 -2.69 -8.13 -9.85
CA GLU A 112 -4.04 -8.40 -10.36
C GLU A 112 -5.13 -7.71 -9.52
N ILE A 113 -4.97 -7.68 -8.19
CA ILE A 113 -5.85 -6.94 -7.28
C ILE A 113 -5.80 -5.44 -7.59
N TYR A 114 -4.60 -4.89 -7.76
CA TYR A 114 -4.46 -3.47 -8.11
C TYR A 114 -4.95 -3.16 -9.54
N ALA A 115 -4.77 -4.08 -10.49
CA ALA A 115 -5.30 -3.94 -11.85
C ALA A 115 -6.83 -3.94 -11.85
N ARG A 116 -7.48 -4.82 -11.06
CA ARG A 116 -8.93 -4.82 -10.87
C ARG A 116 -9.42 -3.53 -10.22
N ALA A 117 -8.68 -3.02 -9.23
CA ALA A 117 -8.96 -1.71 -8.63
C ALA A 117 -8.79 -0.56 -9.65
N SER A 118 -7.89 -0.69 -10.64
CA SER A 118 -7.77 0.20 -11.84
C SER A 118 -9.05 0.26 -12.62
N THR A 119 -9.64 -0.88 -12.91
CA THR A 119 -10.90 -0.94 -13.64
C THR A 119 -12.02 -0.30 -12.83
N GLU A 120 -12.10 -0.56 -11.52
CA GLU A 120 -13.14 0.00 -10.64
C GLU A 120 -13.03 1.52 -10.49
N ALA A 121 -11.83 2.04 -10.24
CA ALA A 121 -11.59 3.47 -10.08
C ALA A 121 -11.84 4.23 -11.39
N LYS A 122 -11.39 3.68 -12.53
CA LYS A 122 -11.70 4.25 -13.85
C LYS A 122 -13.19 4.25 -14.13
N ARG A 123 -13.91 3.18 -13.78
CA ARG A 123 -15.37 3.13 -13.91
C ARG A 123 -16.03 4.23 -13.09
N LYS A 124 -15.68 4.36 -11.81
CA LYS A 124 -16.22 5.43 -10.94
C LYS A 124 -15.95 6.84 -11.47
N VAL A 125 -14.75 7.10 -11.98
CA VAL A 125 -14.43 8.40 -12.60
C VAL A 125 -15.25 8.61 -13.87
N LEU A 126 -15.40 7.58 -14.70
CA LEU A 126 -16.20 7.64 -15.91
C LEU A 126 -17.68 7.91 -15.58
N GLU A 127 -18.27 7.17 -14.63
CA GLU A 127 -19.65 7.36 -14.16
C GLU A 127 -19.88 8.74 -13.54
N ALA A 128 -18.91 9.24 -12.76
CA ALA A 128 -18.99 10.57 -12.15
C ALA A 128 -18.80 11.72 -13.14
N THR A 129 -18.02 11.52 -14.21
CA THR A 129 -17.74 12.55 -15.23
C THR A 129 -18.78 12.54 -16.35
N TYR A 130 -19.37 11.38 -16.62
CA TYR A 130 -20.30 11.16 -17.72
C TYR A 130 -21.64 10.65 -17.18
N THR A 131 -22.38 11.54 -16.51
CA THR A 131 -23.71 11.24 -15.94
C THR A 131 -24.77 10.99 -17.04
N GLU A 132 -24.52 11.41 -18.29
CA GLU A 132 -25.49 11.37 -19.40
C GLU A 132 -25.12 10.43 -20.58
N ILE A 133 -23.99 9.68 -20.53
CA ILE A 133 -23.61 8.82 -21.68
C ILE A 133 -24.32 7.46 -21.67
N VAL A 134 -24.96 7.08 -20.56
CA VAL A 134 -25.92 5.96 -20.61
C VAL A 134 -27.24 6.52 -21.16
N THR A 135 -27.28 6.72 -22.47
CA THR A 135 -28.57 6.76 -23.17
C THR A 135 -29.24 5.40 -22.95
N ASP A 136 -30.53 5.38 -22.62
CA ASP A 136 -31.34 4.14 -22.57
C ASP A 136 -31.29 3.37 -23.90
N GLU A 137 -30.84 4.02 -24.98
CA GLU A 137 -30.40 3.41 -26.22
C GLU A 137 -28.97 2.86 -26.09
N LEU A 138 -28.79 1.80 -25.30
CA LEU A 138 -27.66 0.90 -25.53
C LEU A 138 -27.98 0.16 -26.85
N PRO A 139 -27.13 0.21 -27.89
CA PRO A 139 -27.35 -0.64 -29.05
C PRO A 139 -27.40 -2.09 -28.57
N GLU A 140 -28.46 -2.83 -28.91
CA GLU A 140 -28.58 -4.26 -28.57
C GLU A 140 -27.57 -5.07 -29.40
N TRP A 141 -26.28 -4.95 -29.06
CA TRP A 141 -25.19 -5.71 -29.66
C TRP A 141 -25.34 -7.23 -29.42
N ASN A 142 -26.18 -7.61 -28.44
CA ASN A 142 -26.60 -9.00 -28.22
C ASN A 142 -27.37 -9.61 -29.41
N HIS A 143 -27.90 -8.80 -30.33
CA HIS A 143 -28.55 -9.28 -31.55
C HIS A 143 -27.64 -9.23 -32.78
N ASP A 144 -26.44 -8.68 -32.68
CA ASP A 144 -25.45 -8.72 -33.76
C ASP A 144 -24.72 -10.07 -33.78
N THR A 145 -25.35 -11.02 -34.47
CA THR A 145 -24.81 -12.37 -34.68
C THR A 145 -23.46 -12.38 -35.40
N GLY A 146 -23.10 -11.34 -36.15
CA GLY A 146 -21.81 -11.21 -36.80
C GLY A 146 -20.70 -10.86 -35.81
N LEU A 147 -20.98 -9.88 -34.94
CA LEU A 147 -20.08 -9.46 -33.86
C LEU A 147 -19.81 -10.61 -32.86
N LEU A 148 -20.86 -11.32 -32.46
CA LEU A 148 -20.74 -12.46 -31.53
C LEU A 148 -19.93 -13.62 -32.12
N LYS A 149 -20.11 -13.92 -33.41
CA LYS A 149 -19.29 -14.95 -34.09
C LYS A 149 -17.82 -14.55 -34.19
N TRP A 150 -17.54 -13.28 -34.44
CA TRP A 150 -16.17 -12.77 -34.51
C TRP A 150 -15.48 -12.80 -33.14
N LEU A 151 -16.16 -12.35 -32.07
CA LEU A 151 -15.65 -12.42 -30.70
C LEU A 151 -15.40 -13.87 -30.25
N ALA A 152 -16.24 -14.82 -30.66
CA ALA A 152 -16.05 -16.24 -30.36
C ALA A 152 -14.91 -16.91 -31.16
N SER A 153 -14.35 -16.22 -32.16
CA SER A 153 -13.24 -16.71 -33.00
C SER A 153 -11.87 -16.15 -32.60
N LEU A 154 -11.84 -15.22 -31.64
CA LEU A 154 -10.64 -14.69 -30.98
C LEU A 154 -10.22 -15.60 -29.82
#